data_AF-X1HXN2-F1
#
_entry.id   AF-X1HXN2-F1
#
_cell.length_a   1.000
_cell.length_b   1.000
_cell.length_c   1.000
_cell.angle_alpha   90.00
_cell.angle_beta   90.00
_cell.angle_gamma   90.00
#
_symmetry.space_group_name_H-M   'P 1'
#
loop_
_entity.id
_entity.type
_entity.pdbx_description
1 polymer ?
#
loop_
_entity_poly.entity_id
_entity_poly.type
_entity_poly.pdbx_seq_one_letter_code
_entity_poly.pdbx_strand_id
1 'polypeptide(L)'
;EKMVYQKIADEIQDKFYQQYFPNDGQRFVAWYLRNIHLRDMNETKDDMTDGADDKQIDAIFIDDNQQTIFVLQGKFILNGAVDAEPLREVLSSWIQLRDLVRLQEVGNRKLKRKLSEVAKALEDEYEIEFELITTGALTDAAKADLDTFQAQLVELSENNDFFAIIKVIDNDELKRRYDIALEKDNPTINYTVDLSDSKAMEIEIAGNKVVVATLPLKECTRMPGIKDGTLFQKNVRQSLGLSNRVNKGIKSTIYSA
;
A
#
# COMPACT_ATOMS: atom_id res chain seq x y z
N GLU A 1 -4.04 -13.22 18.66
CA GLU A 1 -2.76 -13.30 17.92
C GLU A 1 -2.70 -14.39 16.84
N LYS A 2 -2.78 -15.71 17.14
CA LYS A 2 -2.63 -16.77 16.10
C LYS A 2 -3.62 -16.73 14.92
N MET A 3 -4.82 -16.19 15.11
CA MET A 3 -5.88 -16.23 14.10
C MET A 3 -5.60 -15.33 12.88
N VAL A 4 -4.93 -14.18 13.05
CA VAL A 4 -4.64 -13.25 11.95
C VAL A 4 -3.51 -13.81 11.10
N TYR A 5 -2.40 -14.21 11.72
CA TYR A 5 -1.30 -14.88 11.03
C TYR A 5 -1.78 -16.09 10.24
N GLN A 6 -2.56 -16.98 10.87
CA GLN A 6 -2.96 -18.23 10.25
C GLN A 6 -3.92 -17.99 9.08
N LYS A 7 -4.83 -17.02 9.22
CA LYS A 7 -5.69 -16.58 8.12
C LYS A 7 -4.86 -16.05 6.94
N ILE A 8 -3.90 -15.16 7.19
CA ILE A 8 -3.01 -14.63 6.15
C ILE A 8 -2.21 -15.77 5.52
N ALA A 9 -1.65 -16.67 6.32
CA ALA A 9 -0.86 -17.82 5.88
C ALA A 9 -1.66 -18.76 4.96
N ASP A 10 -2.95 -18.93 5.22
CA ASP A 10 -3.88 -19.69 4.38
C ASP A 10 -4.23 -18.91 3.09
N GLU A 11 -4.52 -17.61 3.19
CA GLU A 11 -4.88 -16.77 2.04
C GLU A 11 -3.72 -16.58 1.05
N ILE A 12 -2.47 -16.52 1.53
CA ILE A 12 -1.29 -16.44 0.66
C ILE A 12 -0.99 -17.75 -0.09
N GLN A 13 -1.72 -18.84 0.19
CA GLN A 13 -1.67 -20.06 -0.63
C GLN A 13 -2.47 -19.94 -1.93
N ASP A 14 -3.25 -18.87 -2.12
CA ASP A 14 -3.96 -18.64 -3.38
C ASP A 14 -2.98 -18.60 -4.57
N LYS A 15 -3.46 -19.08 -5.73
CA LYS A 15 -2.68 -19.24 -6.96
C LYS A 15 -1.96 -17.95 -7.37
N PHE A 16 -2.61 -16.80 -7.21
CA PHE A 16 -2.00 -15.52 -7.54
C PHE A 16 -0.72 -15.30 -6.73
N TYR A 17 -0.77 -15.46 -5.41
CA TYR A 17 0.40 -15.20 -4.57
C TYR A 17 1.52 -16.21 -4.81
N GLN A 18 1.17 -17.49 -4.93
CA GLN A 18 2.13 -18.57 -5.17
C GLN A 18 2.86 -18.44 -6.52
N GLN A 19 2.14 -17.99 -7.56
CA GLN A 19 2.68 -17.87 -8.90
C GLN A 19 3.64 -16.69 -9.05
N TYR A 20 3.35 -15.56 -8.39
CA TYR A 20 4.06 -14.30 -8.64
C TYR A 20 5.07 -13.91 -7.55
N PHE A 21 4.98 -14.48 -6.34
CA PHE A 21 5.85 -14.14 -5.23
C PHE A 21 6.52 -15.40 -4.64
N PRO A 22 7.87 -15.54 -4.72
CA PRO A 22 8.59 -16.76 -4.36
C PRO A 22 8.57 -17.17 -2.88
N ASN A 23 8.36 -16.25 -1.93
CA ASN A 23 8.42 -16.57 -0.50
C ASN A 23 7.29 -15.91 0.28
N ASP A 24 7.04 -16.41 1.50
CA ASP A 24 5.91 -15.98 2.33
C ASP A 24 6.01 -14.51 2.79
N GLY A 25 7.22 -13.97 2.95
CA GLY A 25 7.43 -12.56 3.24
C GLY A 25 6.91 -11.66 2.12
N GLN A 26 7.29 -11.94 0.88
CA GLN A 26 6.80 -11.20 -0.28
C GLN A 26 5.31 -11.39 -0.50
N ARG A 27 4.80 -12.62 -0.30
CA ARG A 27 3.36 -12.90 -0.41
C ARG A 27 2.56 -12.15 0.64
N PHE A 28 3.09 -11.98 1.84
CA PHE A 28 2.48 -11.18 2.89
C PHE A 28 2.40 -9.70 2.51
N VAL A 29 3.46 -9.11 1.98
CA VAL A 29 3.42 -7.71 1.48
C VAL A 29 2.40 -7.57 0.36
N ALA A 30 2.40 -8.48 -0.61
CA ALA A 30 1.42 -8.50 -1.68
C ALA A 30 -0.02 -8.70 -1.16
N TRP A 31 -0.21 -9.53 -0.14
CA TRP A 31 -1.49 -9.71 0.52
C TRP A 31 -1.97 -8.42 1.17
N TYR A 32 -1.09 -7.71 1.86
CA TYR A 32 -1.40 -6.44 2.49
C TYR A 32 -1.80 -5.37 1.47
N LEU A 33 -1.05 -5.25 0.37
CA LEU A 33 -1.39 -4.34 -0.74
C LEU A 33 -2.80 -4.62 -1.29
N ARG A 34 -3.15 -5.90 -1.51
CA ARG A 34 -4.45 -6.28 -2.07
C ARG A 34 -5.62 -6.14 -1.10
N ASN A 35 -5.41 -6.50 0.16
CA ASN A 35 -6.53 -6.63 1.11
C ASN A 35 -6.70 -5.40 1.99
N ILE A 36 -5.66 -4.59 2.20
CA ILE A 36 -5.69 -3.37 3.01
C ILE A 36 -5.73 -2.14 2.11
N HIS A 37 -4.76 -2.04 1.19
CA HIS A 37 -4.67 -0.90 0.25
C HIS A 37 -5.52 -1.08 -1.01
N LEU A 38 -6.17 -2.25 -1.16
CA LEU A 38 -7.10 -2.57 -2.25
C LEU A 38 -6.49 -2.48 -3.65
N ARG A 39 -5.18 -2.68 -3.76
CA ARG A 39 -4.48 -2.73 -5.05
C ARG A 39 -4.95 -3.94 -5.85
N ASP A 40 -5.13 -3.77 -7.15
CA ASP A 40 -5.45 -4.89 -8.02
C ASP A 40 -4.23 -5.82 -8.24
N MET A 41 -4.41 -6.93 -8.96
CA MET A 41 -3.35 -7.91 -9.18
C MET A 41 -2.15 -7.35 -9.97
N ASN A 42 -2.40 -6.47 -10.95
CA ASN A 42 -1.35 -5.87 -11.77
C ASN A 42 -0.65 -4.75 -11.03
N GLU A 43 -1.42 -3.89 -10.37
CA GLU A 43 -0.90 -2.85 -9.46
C GLU A 43 -0.01 -3.47 -8.39
N THR A 44 -0.47 -4.51 -7.70
CA THR A 44 0.32 -5.20 -6.67
C THR A 44 1.65 -5.71 -7.21
N LYS A 45 1.68 -6.31 -8.41
CA LYS A 45 2.95 -6.76 -9.02
C LYS A 45 3.85 -5.58 -9.40
N ASP A 46 3.26 -4.46 -9.80
CA ASP A 46 4.01 -3.27 -10.20
C ASP A 46 4.65 -2.56 -9.00
N ASP A 47 3.90 -2.46 -7.91
CA ASP A 47 4.25 -1.77 -6.67
C ASP A 47 5.31 -2.51 -5.85
N MET A 48 5.40 -3.84 -6.00
CA MET A 48 6.41 -4.66 -5.32
C MET A 48 7.82 -4.36 -5.85
N THR A 49 8.73 -3.99 -4.95
CA THR A 49 10.12 -3.62 -5.24
C THR A 49 11.14 -4.59 -4.64
N ASP A 50 10.72 -5.56 -3.85
CA ASP A 50 11.58 -6.54 -3.18
C ASP A 50 12.56 -7.27 -4.13
N GLY A 51 13.71 -7.65 -3.56
CA GLY A 51 14.75 -8.48 -4.16
C GLY A 51 16.15 -8.01 -3.79
N ALA A 52 17.18 -8.61 -4.39
CA ALA A 52 18.54 -8.11 -4.20
C ALA A 52 18.62 -6.61 -4.55
N ASP A 53 19.26 -5.82 -3.68
CA ASP A 53 19.37 -4.36 -3.78
C ASP A 53 18.03 -3.59 -3.73
N ASP A 54 17.01 -4.12 -3.07
CA ASP A 54 15.76 -3.40 -2.74
C ASP A 54 15.93 -2.30 -1.69
N LYS A 55 17.06 -2.29 -0.98
CA LYS A 55 17.39 -1.33 0.07
C LYS A 55 16.36 -1.31 1.20
N GLN A 56 15.82 -2.48 1.56
CA GLN A 56 14.80 -2.63 2.61
C GLN A 56 13.48 -1.92 2.26
N ILE A 57 13.20 -1.75 0.97
CA ILE A 57 11.92 -1.25 0.46
C ILE A 57 11.25 -2.39 -0.31
N ASP A 58 10.29 -3.05 0.32
CA ASP A 58 9.62 -4.23 -0.24
C ASP A 58 8.55 -3.84 -1.27
N ALA A 59 7.90 -2.70 -1.07
CA ALA A 59 6.97 -2.11 -2.04
C ALA A 59 6.91 -0.57 -1.95
N ILE A 60 6.61 0.06 -3.09
CA ILE A 60 6.26 1.49 -3.18
C ILE A 60 5.04 1.65 -4.07
N PHE A 61 4.07 2.44 -3.61
CA PHE A 61 2.99 2.92 -4.48
C PHE A 61 2.59 4.35 -4.12
N ILE A 62 1.93 5.02 -5.07
CA ILE A 62 1.47 6.40 -4.92
C ILE A 62 -0.06 6.36 -4.90
N ASP A 63 -0.65 6.94 -3.87
CA ASP A 63 -2.09 7.16 -3.79
C ASP A 63 -2.38 8.64 -4.04
N ASP A 64 -2.70 8.96 -5.29
CA ASP A 64 -3.05 10.33 -5.72
C ASP A 64 -4.25 10.90 -4.97
N ASN A 65 -5.15 10.05 -4.45
CA ASN A 65 -6.30 10.51 -3.68
C ASN A 65 -5.90 10.97 -2.27
N GLN A 66 -4.93 10.27 -1.68
CA GLN A 66 -4.36 10.64 -0.37
C GLN A 66 -3.24 11.68 -0.50
N GLN A 67 -2.76 11.93 -1.73
CA GLN A 67 -1.52 12.66 -1.99
C GLN A 67 -0.38 12.10 -1.14
N THR A 68 -0.27 10.77 -1.12
CA THR A 68 0.67 10.06 -0.24
C THR A 68 1.42 8.99 -1.03
N ILE A 69 2.73 8.96 -0.85
CA ILE A 69 3.64 7.93 -1.31
C ILE A 69 3.79 6.93 -0.18
N PHE A 70 3.32 5.70 -0.39
CA PHE A 70 3.47 4.63 0.59
C PHE A 70 4.75 3.84 0.30
N VAL A 71 5.56 3.66 1.34
CA VAL A 71 6.80 2.89 1.30
C VAL A 71 6.69 1.79 2.33
N LEU A 72 6.71 0.54 1.90
CA LEU A 72 6.38 -0.60 2.75
C LEU A 72 7.61 -1.47 3.00
N GLN A 73 7.73 -1.93 4.24
CA GLN A 73 8.62 -3.00 4.64
C GLN A 73 7.83 -4.06 5.40
N GLY A 74 7.92 -5.32 5.00
CA GLY A 74 7.20 -6.44 5.58
C GLY A 74 8.06 -7.39 6.38
N LYS A 75 7.60 -7.76 7.58
CA LYS A 75 8.19 -8.83 8.39
C LYS A 75 7.11 -9.86 8.74
N PHE A 76 7.10 -10.98 8.03
CA PHE A 76 6.14 -12.07 8.26
C PHE A 76 6.69 -13.07 9.28
N ILE A 77 6.21 -13.00 10.53
CA ILE A 77 6.75 -13.75 11.67
C ILE A 77 5.66 -14.65 12.27
N LEU A 78 5.92 -15.96 12.36
CA LEU A 78 5.01 -16.93 12.97
C LEU A 78 5.11 -16.92 14.51
N ASN A 79 6.33 -16.94 15.04
CA ASN A 79 6.63 -16.93 16.47
C ASN A 79 7.84 -16.03 16.71
N GLY A 80 7.73 -15.12 17.68
CA GLY A 80 8.82 -14.22 18.05
C GLY A 80 8.37 -12.77 18.13
N ALA A 81 9.25 -11.92 18.66
CA ALA A 81 9.06 -10.50 18.71
C ALA A 81 9.90 -9.81 17.63
N VAL A 82 9.40 -8.69 17.11
CA VAL A 82 10.15 -7.78 16.26
C VAL A 82 10.98 -6.90 17.19
N ASP A 83 12.30 -7.01 17.09
CA ASP A 83 13.22 -6.16 17.84
C ASP A 83 13.49 -4.84 17.09
N ALA A 84 14.39 -4.01 17.59
CA ALA A 84 14.65 -2.68 17.00
C ALA A 84 15.29 -2.69 15.60
N GLU A 85 15.87 -3.80 15.15
CA GLU A 85 16.60 -3.86 13.87
C GLU A 85 15.72 -3.53 12.66
N PRO A 86 14.54 -4.14 12.45
CA PRO A 86 13.62 -3.74 11.38
C PRO A 86 13.24 -2.26 11.38
N LEU A 87 13.11 -1.62 12.54
CA LEU A 87 12.84 -0.18 12.61
C LEU A 87 14.02 0.66 12.10
N ARG A 88 15.25 0.22 12.39
CA ARG A 88 16.47 0.87 11.87
C ARG A 88 16.61 0.66 10.36
N GLU A 89 16.17 -0.48 9.84
CA GLU A 89 16.09 -0.73 8.41
C GLU A 89 15.14 0.28 7.72
N VAL A 90 13.92 0.48 8.26
CA VAL A 90 12.99 1.51 7.74
C VAL A 90 13.62 2.90 7.75
N LEU A 91 14.31 3.25 8.82
CA LEU A 91 15.00 4.54 8.92
C LEU A 91 16.12 4.65 7.87
N SER A 92 16.84 3.57 7.59
CA SER A 92 17.82 3.53 6.50
C SER A 92 17.16 3.74 5.14
N SER A 93 16.01 3.11 4.89
CA SER A 93 15.20 3.32 3.67
C SER A 93 14.75 4.77 3.55
N TRP A 94 14.33 5.38 4.67
CA TRP A 94 13.94 6.79 4.72
C TRP A 94 15.09 7.72 4.35
N ILE A 95 16.28 7.53 4.94
CA ILE A 95 17.46 8.33 4.60
C ILE A 95 17.80 8.19 3.12
N GLN A 96 17.70 6.98 2.57
CA GLN A 96 17.99 6.72 1.16
C GLN A 96 16.98 7.40 0.21
N LEU A 97 15.70 7.46 0.58
CA LEU A 97 14.66 8.13 -0.22
C LEU A 97 14.83 9.65 -0.28
N ARG A 98 15.57 10.26 0.64
CA ARG A 98 15.95 11.68 0.54
C ARG A 98 16.92 11.96 -0.60
N ASP A 99 17.66 10.95 -1.05
CA ASP A 99 18.60 11.04 -2.16
C ASP A 99 18.18 10.07 -3.26
N LEU A 100 17.10 10.45 -3.96
CA LEU A 100 16.55 9.66 -5.06
C LEU A 100 17.58 9.42 -6.16
N VAL A 101 18.52 10.34 -6.38
CA VAL A 101 19.58 10.20 -7.39
C VAL A 101 20.48 9.03 -7.02
N ARG A 102 21.00 9.01 -5.79
CA ARG A 102 21.80 7.88 -5.30
C ARG A 102 20.98 6.59 -5.30
N LEU A 103 19.73 6.63 -4.86
CA LEU A 103 18.87 5.45 -4.83
C LEU A 103 18.60 4.90 -6.25
N GLN A 104 18.55 5.77 -7.26
CA GLN A 104 18.47 5.40 -8.67
C GLN A 104 19.75 4.72 -9.18
N GLU A 105 20.91 4.95 -8.56
CA GLU A 105 22.17 4.29 -8.90
C GLU A 105 22.24 2.90 -8.26
N VAL A 106 21.96 2.81 -6.96
CA VAL A 106 22.24 1.62 -6.14
C VAL A 106 21.06 0.65 -6.00
N GLY A 107 19.84 1.10 -6.28
CA GLY A 107 18.63 0.29 -6.13
C GLY A 107 18.47 -0.78 -7.21
N ASN A 108 17.58 -1.73 -7.01
CA ASN A 108 17.27 -2.73 -8.02
C ASN A 108 16.38 -2.17 -9.14
N ARG A 109 16.20 -2.95 -10.23
CA ARG A 109 15.43 -2.49 -11.40
C ARG A 109 13.97 -2.15 -11.08
N LYS A 110 13.32 -2.88 -10.17
CA LYS A 110 11.92 -2.64 -9.80
C LYS A 110 11.79 -1.32 -9.05
N LEU A 111 12.66 -1.10 -8.05
CA LEU A 111 12.74 0.13 -7.28
C LEU A 111 13.02 1.34 -8.19
N LYS A 112 14.05 1.26 -9.04
CA LYS A 112 14.41 2.33 -9.99
C LYS A 112 13.27 2.80 -10.89
N ARG A 113 12.36 1.88 -11.26
CA ARG A 113 11.18 2.21 -12.06
C ARG A 113 10.19 3.06 -11.27
N LYS A 114 9.93 2.73 -10.01
CA LYS A 114 9.01 3.48 -9.14
C LYS A 114 9.58 4.82 -8.71
N LEU A 115 10.90 4.94 -8.57
CA LEU A 115 11.54 6.19 -8.16
C LEU A 115 11.27 7.37 -9.10
N SER A 116 11.06 7.11 -10.40
CA SER A 116 10.65 8.17 -11.34
C SER A 116 9.24 8.72 -11.04
N GLU A 117 8.33 7.85 -10.60
CA GLU A 117 6.98 8.26 -10.18
C GLU A 117 7.03 8.98 -8.82
N VAL A 118 7.84 8.47 -7.89
CA VAL A 118 8.08 9.08 -6.57
C VAL A 118 8.64 10.50 -6.70
N ALA A 119 9.63 10.71 -7.58
CA ALA A 119 10.21 12.03 -7.81
C ALA A 119 9.14 13.05 -8.24
N LYS A 120 8.25 12.64 -9.15
CA LYS A 120 7.14 13.48 -9.60
C LYS A 120 6.14 13.77 -8.49
N ALA A 121 5.75 12.76 -7.72
CA ALA A 121 4.83 12.95 -6.59
C ALA A 121 5.41 13.89 -5.52
N LEU A 122 6.74 13.86 -5.30
CA LEU A 122 7.41 14.79 -4.40
C LEU A 122 7.45 16.23 -4.94
N GLU A 123 7.61 16.43 -6.25
CA GLU A 123 7.45 17.75 -6.88
C GLU A 123 6.04 18.32 -6.68
N ASP A 124 5.03 17.44 -6.65
CA ASP A 124 3.63 17.77 -6.37
C ASP A 124 3.30 17.83 -4.86
N GLU A 125 4.32 17.89 -3.99
CA GLU A 125 4.23 18.00 -2.52
C GLU A 125 3.48 16.84 -1.83
N TYR A 126 3.56 15.61 -2.37
CA TYR A 126 2.95 14.44 -1.73
C TYR A 126 3.71 14.09 -0.44
N GLU A 127 2.96 13.65 0.57
CA GLU A 127 3.55 13.14 1.82
C GLU A 127 4.13 11.75 1.62
N ILE A 128 5.10 11.35 2.44
CA ILE A 128 5.58 9.97 2.46
C ILE A 128 5.13 9.27 3.74
N GLU A 129 4.53 8.10 3.60
CA GLU A 129 4.16 7.23 4.70
C GLU A 129 4.95 5.92 4.62
N PHE A 130 5.83 5.71 5.59
CA PHE A 130 6.55 4.46 5.79
C PHE A 130 5.70 3.52 6.64
N GLU A 131 5.41 2.33 6.11
CA GLU A 131 4.68 1.30 6.84
C GLU A 131 5.58 0.08 7.08
N LEU A 132 5.91 -0.16 8.36
CA LEU A 132 6.47 -1.43 8.80
C LEU A 132 5.32 -2.37 9.13
N ILE A 133 5.01 -3.30 8.22
CA ILE A 133 3.94 -4.27 8.41
C ILE A 133 4.49 -5.56 9.01
N THR A 134 3.88 -6.05 10.08
CA THR A 134 4.37 -7.24 10.77
C THR A 134 3.28 -8.04 11.46
N THR A 135 3.43 -9.36 11.44
CA THR A 135 2.59 -10.30 12.21
C THR A 135 3.20 -10.68 13.56
N GLY A 136 4.37 -10.13 13.91
CA GLY A 136 4.98 -10.26 15.23
C GLY A 136 4.65 -9.08 16.15
N ALA A 137 4.76 -9.28 17.46
CA ALA A 137 4.66 -8.18 18.43
C ALA A 137 6.00 -7.43 18.54
N LEU A 138 5.97 -6.11 18.67
CA LEU A 138 7.18 -5.32 18.97
C LEU A 138 7.67 -5.58 20.40
N THR A 139 8.99 -5.72 20.58
CA THR A 139 9.60 -5.67 21.91
C THR A 139 9.46 -4.28 22.54
N ASP A 140 9.56 -4.18 23.86
CA ASP A 140 9.53 -2.87 24.52
C ASP A 140 10.72 -1.99 24.12
N ALA A 141 11.87 -2.61 23.81
CA ALA A 141 13.02 -1.91 23.21
C ALA A 141 12.69 -1.36 21.82
N ALA A 142 12.03 -2.15 20.97
CA ALA A 142 11.61 -1.69 19.64
C ALA A 142 10.58 -0.55 19.73
N LYS A 143 9.66 -0.58 20.70
CA LYS A 143 8.72 0.53 20.93
C LYS A 143 9.45 1.82 21.33
N ALA A 144 10.41 1.73 22.24
CA ALA A 144 11.21 2.90 22.66
C ALA A 144 12.05 3.47 21.50
N ASP A 145 12.63 2.61 20.67
CA ASP A 145 13.35 3.02 19.46
C ASP A 145 12.39 3.68 18.44
N LEU A 146 11.17 3.14 18.26
CA LEU A 146 10.15 3.73 17.40
C LEU A 146 9.76 5.15 17.86
N ASP A 147 9.51 5.35 19.14
CA ASP A 147 9.16 6.67 19.70
C ASP A 147 10.30 7.67 19.45
N THR A 148 11.54 7.23 19.65
CA THR A 148 12.74 8.04 19.38
C THR A 148 12.83 8.41 17.90
N PHE A 149 12.56 7.47 17.00
CA PHE A 149 12.60 7.72 15.55
C PHE A 149 11.48 8.62 15.09
N GLN A 150 10.28 8.49 15.65
CA GLN A 150 9.17 9.39 15.34
C GLN A 150 9.51 10.83 15.75
N ALA A 151 10.13 11.04 16.91
CA ALA A 151 10.60 12.36 17.33
C ALA A 151 11.65 12.93 16.36
N GLN A 152 12.65 12.13 15.96
CA GLN A 152 13.67 12.55 14.99
C GLN A 152 13.08 12.89 13.62
N LEU A 153 12.09 12.12 13.14
CA LEU A 153 11.42 12.42 11.87
C LEU A 153 10.68 13.75 11.91
N VAL A 154 10.04 14.08 13.04
CA VAL A 154 9.39 15.38 13.23
C VAL A 154 10.43 16.52 13.17
N GLU A 155 11.51 16.41 13.94
CA GLU A 155 12.60 17.42 13.92
C GLU A 155 13.22 17.59 12.52
N LEU A 156 13.37 16.50 11.77
CA LEU A 156 13.94 16.53 10.41
C LEU A 156 12.96 17.09 9.37
N SER A 157 11.66 16.91 9.59
CA SER A 157 10.57 17.45 8.75
C SER A 157 10.32 18.95 9.00
N GLU A 158 10.61 19.46 10.20
CA GLU A 158 10.53 20.90 10.48
C GLU A 158 11.63 21.71 9.78
N ASN A 159 12.74 21.05 9.40
CA ASN A 159 13.92 21.69 8.83
C ASN A 159 14.11 21.47 7.32
N ASN A 160 13.34 20.58 6.69
CA ASN A 160 13.42 20.26 5.27
C ASN A 160 12.01 20.04 4.72
N ASP A 161 11.72 20.45 3.48
CA ASP A 161 10.44 20.28 2.78
C ASP A 161 10.09 18.80 2.46
N PHE A 162 10.44 17.87 3.36
CA PHE A 162 10.30 16.42 3.22
C PHE A 162 9.52 15.87 4.41
N PHE A 163 8.19 15.89 4.30
CA PHE A 163 7.29 15.40 5.34
C PHE A 163 7.11 13.88 5.21
N ALA A 164 7.69 13.14 6.16
CA ALA A 164 7.55 11.70 6.24
C ALA A 164 7.02 11.27 7.60
N ILE A 165 6.14 10.28 7.60
CA ILE A 165 5.68 9.61 8.82
C ILE A 165 6.00 8.12 8.77
N ILE A 166 6.19 7.52 9.94
CA ILE A 166 6.36 6.07 10.10
C ILE A 166 5.20 5.50 10.92
N LYS A 167 4.61 4.41 10.43
CA LYS A 167 3.61 3.62 11.14
C LYS A 167 4.07 2.17 11.22
N VAL A 168 3.96 1.59 12.40
CA VAL A 168 4.07 0.13 12.56
C VAL A 168 2.67 -0.45 12.57
N ILE A 169 2.44 -1.40 11.66
CA ILE A 169 1.18 -2.09 11.49
C ILE A 169 1.37 -3.50 12.03
N ASP A 170 1.12 -3.64 13.33
CA ASP A 170 1.18 -4.93 14.03
C ASP A 170 -0.09 -5.77 13.80
N ASN A 171 -0.20 -6.91 14.46
CA ASN A 171 -1.36 -7.80 14.32
C ASN A 171 -2.70 -7.13 14.61
N ASP A 172 -2.77 -6.27 15.63
CA ASP A 172 -4.04 -5.67 16.04
C ASP A 172 -4.46 -4.59 15.05
N GLU A 173 -3.52 -3.77 14.59
CA GLU A 173 -3.78 -2.78 13.54
C GLU A 173 -4.02 -3.45 12.17
N LEU A 174 -3.31 -4.53 11.83
CA LEU A 174 -3.58 -5.34 10.63
C LEU A 174 -5.02 -5.86 10.63
N LYS A 175 -5.45 -6.46 11.76
CA LYS A 175 -6.81 -6.97 11.90
C LYS A 175 -7.82 -5.84 11.75
N ARG A 176 -7.62 -4.73 12.45
CA ARG A 176 -8.51 -3.57 12.39
C ARG A 176 -8.63 -3.02 10.97
N ARG A 177 -7.51 -2.81 10.28
CA ARG A 177 -7.49 -2.31 8.90
C ARG A 177 -8.15 -3.28 7.94
N TYR A 178 -7.94 -4.57 8.15
CA TYR A 178 -8.57 -5.63 7.37
C TYR A 178 -10.08 -5.66 7.58
N ASP A 179 -10.55 -5.57 8.82
CA ASP A 179 -11.97 -5.51 9.16
C ASP A 179 -12.62 -4.25 8.54
N ILE A 180 -11.97 -3.09 8.61
CA ILE A 180 -12.41 -1.85 7.93
C ILE A 180 -12.46 -2.03 6.40
N ALA A 181 -11.48 -2.73 5.82
CA ALA A 181 -11.45 -3.01 4.39
C ALA A 181 -12.54 -3.99 3.95
N LEU A 182 -12.96 -4.90 4.84
CA LEU A 182 -14.10 -5.80 4.64
C LEU A 182 -15.46 -5.11 4.81
N GLU A 183 -15.61 -4.24 5.82
CA GLU A 183 -16.83 -3.45 6.07
C GLU A 183 -17.11 -2.42 4.97
N LYS A 184 -16.09 -2.09 4.16
CA LYS A 184 -16.33 -1.52 2.83
C LYS A 184 -16.89 -2.62 1.93
N ASP A 185 -18.21 -2.79 1.94
CA ASP A 185 -18.91 -3.73 1.06
C ASP A 185 -18.38 -3.61 -0.38
N ASN A 186 -17.93 -4.74 -0.94
CA ASN A 186 -17.83 -4.85 -2.39
C ASN A 186 -19.26 -4.87 -2.91
N PRO A 187 -19.71 -3.92 -3.73
CA PRO A 187 -20.91 -4.17 -4.50
C PRO A 187 -20.63 -5.42 -5.36
N THR A 188 -21.27 -6.54 -5.04
CA THR A 188 -21.27 -7.68 -5.94
C THR A 188 -22.07 -7.27 -7.18
N ILE A 189 -21.37 -6.95 -8.26
CA ILE A 189 -21.98 -6.54 -9.52
C ILE A 189 -22.34 -7.81 -10.27
N ASN A 190 -23.61 -8.21 -10.17
CA ASN A 190 -24.16 -9.24 -11.04
C ASN A 190 -24.82 -8.55 -12.24
N TYR A 191 -24.03 -8.24 -13.27
CA TYR A 191 -24.48 -7.55 -14.47
C TYR A 191 -23.89 -8.21 -15.72
N THR A 192 -24.76 -8.52 -16.68
CA THR A 192 -24.33 -9.06 -17.98
C THR A 192 -24.29 -7.92 -18.99
N VAL A 193 -23.15 -7.76 -19.66
CA VAL A 193 -23.00 -6.83 -20.76
C VAL A 193 -23.13 -7.61 -22.06
N ASP A 194 -24.13 -7.27 -22.87
CA ASP A 194 -24.23 -7.82 -24.22
C ASP A 194 -23.25 -7.09 -25.14
N LEU A 195 -22.35 -7.85 -25.77
CA LEU A 195 -21.32 -7.37 -26.67
C LEU A 195 -21.60 -7.74 -28.13
N SER A 196 -22.74 -8.35 -28.46
CA SER A 196 -23.06 -8.82 -29.81
C SER A 196 -22.96 -7.72 -30.88
N ASP A 197 -23.33 -6.49 -30.52
CA ASP A 197 -23.31 -5.32 -31.41
C ASP A 197 -22.10 -4.39 -31.18
N SER A 198 -21.15 -4.82 -30.36
CA SER A 198 -19.94 -4.06 -30.01
C SER A 198 -18.75 -4.47 -30.86
N LYS A 199 -17.84 -3.53 -31.15
CA LYS A 199 -16.48 -3.89 -31.56
C LYS A 199 -15.76 -4.45 -30.35
N ALA A 200 -15.69 -5.77 -30.27
CA ALA A 200 -14.93 -6.50 -29.27
C ALA A 200 -13.73 -7.20 -29.93
N MET A 201 -12.63 -7.30 -29.20
CA MET A 201 -11.48 -8.11 -29.54
C MET A 201 -11.09 -8.96 -28.33
N GLU A 202 -10.80 -10.22 -28.58
CA GLU A 202 -10.19 -11.11 -27.60
C GLU A 202 -8.68 -11.05 -27.76
N ILE A 203 -7.97 -10.85 -26.65
CA ILE A 203 -6.52 -10.86 -26.59
C ILE A 203 -6.06 -11.72 -25.42
N GLU A 204 -4.88 -12.30 -25.54
CA GLU A 204 -4.27 -13.03 -24.43
C GLU A 204 -3.15 -12.18 -23.81
N ILE A 205 -3.31 -11.83 -22.53
CA ILE A 205 -2.31 -11.07 -21.79
C ILE A 205 -1.83 -11.93 -20.62
N ALA A 206 -0.55 -12.28 -20.63
CA ALA A 206 0.09 -13.08 -19.59
C ALA A 206 -0.67 -14.39 -19.26
N GLY A 207 -1.16 -15.10 -20.29
CA GLY A 207 -1.93 -16.35 -20.14
C GLY A 207 -3.40 -16.15 -19.76
N ASN A 208 -3.89 -14.92 -19.66
CA ASN A 208 -5.29 -14.61 -19.37
C ASN A 208 -6.02 -14.18 -20.64
N LYS A 209 -7.19 -14.76 -20.87
CA LYS A 209 -8.11 -14.27 -21.91
C LYS A 209 -8.71 -12.94 -21.45
N VAL A 210 -8.47 -11.90 -22.23
CA VAL A 210 -8.95 -10.55 -21.99
C VAL A 210 -9.85 -10.17 -23.16
N VAL A 211 -11.01 -9.58 -22.86
CA VAL A 211 -11.92 -9.01 -23.86
C VAL A 211 -11.83 -7.50 -23.77
N VAL A 212 -11.48 -6.85 -24.87
CA VAL A 212 -11.50 -5.39 -25.01
C VAL A 212 -12.67 -5.03 -25.93
N ALA A 213 -13.63 -4.25 -25.44
CA ALA A 213 -14.84 -3.93 -26.20
C ALA A 213 -15.22 -2.45 -26.08
N THR A 214 -15.85 -1.92 -27.14
CA THR A 214 -16.38 -0.55 -27.14
C THR A 214 -17.83 -0.53 -26.67
N LEU A 215 -18.13 0.17 -25.58
CA LEU A 215 -19.49 0.27 -25.05
C LEU A 215 -20.05 1.69 -25.18
N PRO A 216 -21.31 1.86 -25.62
CA PRO A 216 -21.98 3.15 -25.53
C PRO A 216 -22.09 3.59 -24.07
N LEU A 217 -21.80 4.86 -23.78
CA LEU A 217 -21.87 5.41 -22.42
C LEU A 217 -23.25 5.18 -21.76
N LYS A 218 -24.33 5.23 -22.56
CA LYS A 218 -25.70 4.96 -22.12
C LYS A 218 -25.85 3.56 -21.52
N GLU A 219 -25.17 2.56 -22.07
CA GLU A 219 -25.18 1.18 -21.55
C GLU A 219 -24.38 1.08 -20.25
N CYS A 220 -23.28 1.82 -20.11
CA CYS A 220 -22.54 1.90 -18.85
C CYS A 220 -23.43 2.42 -17.72
N THR A 221 -24.32 3.40 -17.96
CA THR A 221 -25.24 3.89 -16.92
C THR A 221 -26.22 2.85 -16.37
N ARG A 222 -26.39 1.70 -17.04
CA ARG A 222 -27.24 0.60 -16.58
C ARG A 222 -26.51 -0.37 -15.64
N MET A 223 -25.18 -0.31 -15.59
CA MET A 223 -24.40 -1.09 -14.63
C MET A 223 -24.83 -0.72 -13.20
N PRO A 224 -25.17 -1.71 -12.36
CA PRO A 224 -25.49 -1.48 -10.96
C PRO A 224 -24.39 -0.64 -10.30
N GLY A 225 -24.80 0.43 -9.64
CA GLY A 225 -23.91 1.32 -8.92
C GLY A 225 -23.28 2.47 -9.70
N ILE A 226 -23.46 2.60 -11.04
CA ILE A 226 -22.96 3.79 -11.76
C ILE A 226 -23.79 5.04 -11.48
N LYS A 227 -25.11 4.91 -11.37
CA LYS A 227 -26.01 6.07 -11.17
C LYS A 227 -25.97 6.63 -9.76
N ASP A 228 -25.88 5.76 -8.76
CA ASP A 228 -25.84 6.11 -7.34
C ASP A 228 -24.41 6.20 -6.79
N GLY A 229 -23.40 5.90 -7.62
CA GLY A 229 -21.98 5.96 -7.26
C GLY A 229 -21.48 4.77 -6.44
N THR A 230 -22.34 3.82 -6.06
CA THR A 230 -21.94 2.64 -5.26
C THR A 230 -20.99 1.71 -6.01
N LEU A 231 -21.01 1.68 -7.34
CA LEU A 231 -20.04 0.91 -8.14
C LEU A 231 -18.62 1.39 -7.88
N PHE A 232 -18.48 2.69 -7.73
CA PHE A 232 -17.20 3.34 -7.48
C PHE A 232 -17.01 3.67 -6.01
N GLN A 233 -17.86 3.21 -5.08
CA GLN A 233 -17.73 3.55 -3.64
C GLN A 233 -16.38 3.11 -3.06
N LYS A 234 -15.75 2.08 -3.63
CA LYS A 234 -14.38 1.68 -3.28
C LYS A 234 -13.30 2.60 -3.86
N ASN A 235 -13.57 3.20 -5.03
CA ASN A 235 -12.69 4.13 -5.74
C ASN A 235 -12.97 5.60 -5.38
N VAL A 236 -14.10 5.89 -4.74
CA VAL A 236 -14.58 7.20 -4.30
C VAL A 236 -14.82 7.12 -2.81
N ARG A 237 -13.80 7.51 -2.04
CA ARG A 237 -13.84 7.43 -0.58
C ARG A 237 -14.57 8.66 -0.02
N GLN A 238 -15.85 8.52 0.32
CA GLN A 238 -16.63 9.57 1.00
C GLN A 238 -16.33 9.67 2.50
N SER A 239 -15.71 8.65 3.10
CA SER A 239 -15.22 8.68 4.47
C SER A 239 -13.69 8.63 4.45
N LEU A 240 -13.06 9.66 5.00
CA LEU A 240 -11.69 9.78 5.53
C LEU A 240 -11.44 11.30 5.64
N GLY A 241 -11.79 12.00 6.73
CA GLY A 241 -11.64 11.59 8.13
C GLY A 241 -10.17 11.77 8.55
N LEU A 242 -9.86 12.92 9.16
CA LEU A 242 -8.62 13.27 9.89
C LEU A 242 -7.28 13.43 9.14
N SER A 243 -7.12 13.00 7.88
CA SER A 243 -5.82 13.06 7.18
C SER A 243 -5.61 14.25 6.25
N ASN A 244 -6.64 15.06 5.97
CA ASN A 244 -6.43 16.28 5.19
C ASN A 244 -5.60 17.32 5.97
N ARG A 245 -4.88 18.18 5.25
CA ARG A 245 -4.02 19.25 5.81
C ARG A 245 -4.71 20.07 6.91
N VAL A 246 -6.02 20.29 6.81
CA VAL A 246 -6.82 21.03 7.80
C VAL A 246 -6.91 20.27 9.12
N ASN A 247 -7.21 18.98 9.09
CA ASN A 247 -7.32 18.15 10.28
C ASN A 247 -5.95 17.87 10.94
N LYS A 248 -4.87 17.88 10.16
CA LYS A 248 -3.49 17.81 10.66
C LYS A 248 -3.06 19.07 11.40
N GLY A 249 -3.47 20.26 10.93
CA GLY A 249 -3.30 21.52 11.66
C GLY A 249 -4.06 21.56 13.00
N ILE A 250 -5.23 20.92 13.06
CA ILE A 250 -5.97 20.75 14.32
C ILE A 250 -5.22 19.78 15.25
N LYS A 251 -4.71 18.66 14.70
CA LYS A 251 -3.94 17.68 15.48
C LYS A 251 -2.65 18.29 16.05
N SER A 252 -1.85 19.00 15.25
CA SER A 252 -0.61 19.63 15.73
C SER A 252 -0.87 20.58 16.89
N THR A 253 -1.94 21.38 16.82
CA THR A 253 -2.36 22.30 17.90
C THR A 253 -2.71 21.57 19.20
N ILE A 254 -3.31 20.38 19.12
CA ILE A 254 -3.70 19.57 20.28
C ILE A 254 -2.48 18.93 20.96
N TYR A 255 -1.48 18.50 20.19
CA TYR A 255 -0.26 17.89 20.75
C TYR A 255 0.81 18.91 21.14
N SER A 256 0.69 20.17 20.69
CA SER A 256 1.59 21.27 21.05
C SER A 256 1.13 22.11 22.24
N ALA A 257 0.00 21.75 22.87
CA ALA A 257 -0.57 22.41 24.05
C ALA A 257 -0.41 21.52 25.30
#